data_AF-A0A8C2IEF3-F1
#
_entry.id   AF-A0A8C2IEF3-F1
#
_cell.length_a   1.000
_cell.length_b   1.000
_cell.length_c   1.000
_cell.angle_alpha   90.00
_cell.angle_beta   90.00
_cell.angle_gamma   90.00
#
_symmetry.space_group_name_H-M   'P 1'
#
loop_
_entity.id
_entity.type
_entity.pdbx_description
1 polymer ?
#
loop_
_entity_poly.entity_id
_entity_poly.type
_entity_poly.pdbx_seq_one_letter_code
_entity_poly.pdbx_strand_id
1 'polypeptide(L)'
;MSNCTNDTFPKSDQVFVAVYSVVFIFGLILNLTALVIFFRNSKSRSHTTVYMIHLAFADIILVCTLPLRIYYHGKLGVLSPTICEFAGLILLSNMYSSIFLLTCISFDRCVAVCFPMSSRVREGRKKAWCVCLGIWILTISTSLLIYFQKEQDKPLHNNTCFSGFPTISTQKPALASTLIVGFGIPLTVMIFSSWGLIRAISKSTAVQTSNLVDSRKIKRMIITNLAIFLFCFLPYHAMLVLLVDNRGKDSLLKAYQYSLMVACLNAMLDPVAYYFTTETFRKKMDIEAVHKKRQMNSHSSDGHNSSRAHNVKASVESIQLTRSK
;
A
#
# COMPACT_ATOMS: atom_id res chain seq x y z
N MET A 1 -11.75 -22.32 50.03
CA MET A 1 -11.04 -22.65 48.78
C MET A 1 -12.07 -22.63 47.65
N SER A 2 -12.14 -21.53 46.90
CA SER A 2 -12.87 -21.47 45.64
C SER A 2 -11.88 -20.93 44.62
N ASN A 3 -11.30 -21.86 43.88
CA ASN A 3 -10.28 -21.64 42.87
C ASN A 3 -10.96 -20.93 41.69
N CYS A 4 -10.73 -19.63 41.53
CA CYS A 4 -11.12 -18.93 40.31
C CYS A 4 -10.27 -19.49 39.17
N THR A 5 -10.88 -20.31 38.31
CA THR A 5 -10.35 -20.63 36.99
C THR A 5 -10.10 -19.32 36.26
N ASN A 6 -8.83 -19.01 36.05
CA ASN A 6 -8.40 -17.98 35.12
C ASN A 6 -8.87 -18.40 33.71
N ASP A 7 -10.09 -18.04 33.35
CA ASP A 7 -10.54 -18.04 31.96
C ASP A 7 -9.61 -17.11 31.19
N THR A 8 -8.58 -17.70 30.62
CA THR A 8 -7.61 -17.01 29.79
C THR A 8 -8.31 -16.75 28.47
N PHE A 9 -9.13 -15.70 28.41
CA PHE A 9 -9.65 -15.19 27.16
C PHE A 9 -8.49 -15.07 26.17
N PRO A 10 -8.61 -15.64 24.95
CA PRO A 10 -7.53 -15.57 23.98
C PRO A 10 -7.21 -14.09 23.72
N LYS A 11 -5.97 -13.68 24.05
CA LYS A 11 -5.55 -12.27 23.95
C LYS A 11 -5.61 -11.82 22.48
N SER A 12 -6.21 -10.66 22.24
CA SER A 12 -6.25 -10.02 20.93
C SER A 12 -4.83 -9.67 20.46
N ASP A 13 -4.54 -9.86 19.17
CA ASP A 13 -3.29 -9.40 18.58
C ASP A 13 -3.37 -7.90 18.24
N GLN A 14 -3.17 -7.06 19.26
CA GLN A 14 -3.36 -5.61 19.17
C GLN A 14 -2.56 -4.95 18.04
N VAL A 15 -1.35 -5.46 17.74
CA VAL A 15 -0.52 -4.94 16.65
C VAL A 15 -1.19 -5.15 15.29
N PHE A 16 -1.72 -6.36 15.02
CA PHE A 16 -2.41 -6.65 13.75
C PHE A 16 -3.68 -5.82 13.63
N VAL A 17 -4.47 -5.70 14.70
CA VAL A 17 -5.68 -4.88 14.74
C VAL A 17 -5.35 -3.41 14.42
N ALA A 18 -4.36 -2.84 15.09
CA ALA A 18 -3.97 -1.46 14.91
C ALA A 18 -3.48 -1.18 13.48
N VAL A 19 -2.55 -2.01 12.97
CA VAL A 19 -1.98 -1.80 11.64
C VAL A 19 -3.02 -1.99 10.55
N TYR A 20 -3.84 -3.05 10.59
CA TYR A 20 -4.89 -3.25 9.59
C TYR A 20 -5.95 -2.13 9.62
N SER A 21 -6.27 -1.59 10.81
CA SER A 21 -7.19 -0.45 10.93
C SER A 21 -6.62 0.80 10.27
N VAL A 22 -5.33 1.09 10.48
CA VAL A 22 -4.63 2.21 9.83
C VAL A 22 -4.61 2.02 8.31
N VAL A 23 -4.23 0.84 7.82
CA VAL A 23 -4.21 0.55 6.38
C VAL A 23 -5.61 0.66 5.77
N PHE A 24 -6.64 0.17 6.45
CA PHE A 24 -8.02 0.28 5.99
C PHE A 24 -8.43 1.76 5.82
N ILE A 25 -8.26 2.57 6.85
CA ILE A 25 -8.69 3.98 6.84
C ILE A 25 -7.92 4.77 5.78
N PHE A 26 -6.58 4.76 5.84
CA PHE A 26 -5.77 5.58 4.95
C PHE A 26 -5.74 5.03 3.53
N GLY A 27 -5.63 3.71 3.36
CA GLY A 27 -5.65 3.08 2.05
C GLY A 27 -6.96 3.33 1.32
N LEU A 28 -8.11 3.27 1.99
CA LEU A 28 -9.39 3.58 1.37
C LEU A 28 -9.50 5.05 0.96
N ILE A 29 -9.20 5.98 1.88
CA ILE A 29 -9.28 7.43 1.62
C ILE A 29 -8.37 7.83 0.47
N LEU A 30 -7.09 7.43 0.53
CA LEU A 30 -6.08 7.86 -0.42
C LEU A 30 -6.31 7.26 -1.82
N ASN A 31 -6.63 5.97 -1.92
CA ASN A 31 -6.87 5.34 -3.23
C ASN A 31 -8.19 5.78 -3.86
N LEU A 32 -9.26 5.98 -3.09
CA LEU A 32 -10.51 6.51 -3.62
C LEU A 32 -10.33 7.94 -4.14
N THR A 33 -9.61 8.77 -3.39
CA THR A 33 -9.25 10.14 -3.80
C THR A 33 -8.41 10.11 -5.09
N ALA A 34 -7.41 9.25 -5.17
CA ALA A 34 -6.60 9.07 -6.37
C ALA A 34 -7.46 8.67 -7.58
N LEU A 35 -8.35 7.70 -7.40
CA LEU A 35 -9.23 7.19 -8.44
C LEU A 35 -10.14 8.30 -8.98
N VAL A 36 -10.78 9.08 -8.09
CA VAL A 36 -11.61 10.25 -8.46
C VAL A 36 -10.79 11.27 -9.26
N ILE A 37 -9.55 11.54 -8.85
CA ILE A 37 -8.65 12.48 -9.55
C ILE A 37 -8.29 11.96 -10.94
N PHE A 38 -7.98 10.67 -11.08
CA PHE A 38 -7.62 10.06 -12.36
C PHE A 38 -8.80 9.96 -13.34
N PHE A 39 -10.03 9.79 -12.85
CA PHE A 39 -11.23 9.83 -13.68
C PHE A 39 -11.63 11.25 -14.09
N ARG A 40 -11.58 12.22 -13.18
CA ARG A 40 -11.96 13.60 -13.49
C ARG A 40 -10.97 14.28 -14.46
N ASN A 41 -9.69 13.92 -14.42
CA ASN A 41 -8.67 14.48 -15.31
C ASN A 41 -8.45 13.66 -16.60
N SER A 42 -9.48 12.95 -17.09
CA SER A 42 -9.34 12.02 -18.23
C SER A 42 -8.82 12.67 -19.52
N LYS A 43 -9.00 13.98 -19.70
CA LYS A 43 -8.58 14.74 -20.90
C LYS A 43 -7.04 14.90 -21.04
N SER A 44 -6.26 14.61 -20.00
CA SER A 44 -4.78 14.69 -20.01
C SER A 44 -4.15 13.41 -19.43
N ARG A 45 -4.70 12.23 -19.77
CA ARG A 45 -4.19 10.95 -19.26
C ARG A 45 -2.83 10.63 -19.87
N SER A 46 -1.79 10.65 -19.05
CA SER A 46 -0.53 9.99 -19.37
C SER A 46 -0.75 8.47 -19.45
N HIS A 47 -0.01 7.77 -20.31
CA HIS A 47 -0.11 6.31 -20.43
C HIS A 47 0.13 5.58 -19.09
N THR A 48 1.00 6.12 -18.23
CA THR A 48 1.26 5.57 -16.88
C THR A 48 0.04 5.64 -15.95
N THR A 49 -0.89 6.56 -16.20
CA THR A 49 -2.11 6.71 -15.39
C THR A 49 -2.98 5.46 -15.45
N VAL A 50 -2.93 4.70 -16.55
CA VAL A 50 -3.70 3.45 -16.70
C VAL A 50 -3.25 2.44 -15.64
N TYR A 51 -1.95 2.22 -15.50
CA TYR A 51 -1.41 1.33 -14.45
C TYR A 51 -1.79 1.80 -13.05
N MET A 52 -1.75 3.12 -12.78
CA MET A 52 -2.13 3.69 -11.47
C MET A 52 -3.62 3.51 -11.15
N ILE A 53 -4.50 3.59 -12.15
CA ILE A 53 -5.93 3.33 -11.97
C ILE A 53 -6.16 1.87 -11.59
N HIS A 54 -5.52 0.93 -12.30
CA HIS A 54 -5.64 -0.50 -11.97
C HIS A 54 -5.02 -0.83 -10.61
N LEU A 55 -3.93 -0.16 -10.22
CA LEU A 55 -3.30 -0.31 -8.91
C LEU A 55 -4.24 0.17 -7.79
N ALA A 56 -4.75 1.41 -7.90
CA ALA A 56 -5.71 1.96 -6.96
C ALA A 56 -6.99 1.10 -6.84
N PHE A 57 -7.45 0.51 -7.96
CA PHE A 57 -8.58 -0.41 -7.94
C PHE A 57 -8.26 -1.72 -7.19
N ALA A 58 -7.10 -2.32 -7.43
CA ALA A 58 -6.65 -3.50 -6.70
C ALA A 58 -6.50 -3.21 -5.20
N ASP A 59 -5.98 -2.04 -4.83
CA ASP A 59 -5.80 -1.63 -3.44
C ASP A 59 -7.13 -1.41 -2.73
N ILE A 60 -8.11 -0.78 -3.40
CA ILE A 60 -9.47 -0.63 -2.86
C ILE A 60 -10.09 -1.99 -2.57
N ILE A 61 -9.95 -2.96 -3.47
CA ILE A 61 -10.45 -4.32 -3.25
C ILE A 61 -9.78 -4.94 -2.02
N LEU A 62 -8.45 -4.83 -1.89
CA LEU A 62 -7.73 -5.32 -0.71
C LEU A 62 -8.23 -4.67 0.58
N VAL A 63 -8.25 -3.34 0.66
CA VAL A 63 -8.59 -2.65 1.91
C VAL A 63 -10.01 -2.95 2.37
N CYS A 64 -10.95 -3.15 1.44
CA CYS A 64 -12.32 -3.59 1.76
C CYS A 64 -12.39 -4.96 2.45
N THR A 65 -11.36 -5.82 2.30
CA THR A 65 -11.28 -7.11 2.99
C THR A 65 -10.60 -7.06 4.36
N LEU A 66 -9.84 -5.99 4.66
CA LEU A 66 -9.11 -5.84 5.93
C LEU A 66 -9.99 -5.83 7.18
N PRO A 67 -11.25 -5.34 7.18
CA PRO A 67 -12.16 -5.48 8.31
C PRO A 67 -12.34 -6.93 8.79
N LEU A 68 -12.28 -7.91 7.89
CA LEU A 68 -12.35 -9.33 8.26
C LEU A 68 -11.14 -9.77 9.09
N ARG A 69 -9.94 -9.27 8.74
CA ARG A 69 -8.71 -9.52 9.51
C ARG A 69 -8.74 -8.81 10.86
N ILE A 70 -9.26 -7.58 10.91
CA ILE A 70 -9.45 -6.83 12.15
C ILE A 70 -10.39 -7.60 13.08
N TYR A 71 -11.51 -8.10 12.57
CA TYR A 71 -12.46 -8.90 13.32
C TYR A 71 -11.83 -10.18 13.88
N TYR A 72 -11.05 -10.89 13.06
CA TYR A 72 -10.33 -12.11 13.46
C TYR A 72 -9.29 -11.86 14.56
N HIS A 73 -8.37 -10.91 14.34
CA HIS A 73 -7.28 -10.63 15.28
C HIS A 73 -7.76 -9.92 16.56
N GLY A 74 -8.89 -9.22 16.48
CA GLY A 74 -9.59 -8.63 17.63
C GLY A 74 -10.36 -9.64 18.47
N LYS A 75 -10.41 -10.92 18.06
CA LYS A 75 -11.15 -12.00 18.76
C LYS A 75 -12.62 -11.66 18.97
N LEU A 76 -13.22 -10.91 18.03
CA LEU A 76 -14.61 -10.46 18.09
C LEU A 76 -15.63 -11.56 17.75
N GLY A 77 -15.17 -12.68 17.18
CA GLY A 77 -15.97 -13.87 16.95
C GLY A 77 -15.33 -14.81 15.92
N VAL A 78 -16.11 -15.77 15.42
CA VAL A 78 -15.65 -16.78 14.46
C VAL A 78 -15.99 -16.34 13.04
N LEU A 79 -15.04 -16.48 12.11
CA LEU A 79 -15.26 -16.29 10.68
C LEU A 79 -15.51 -17.63 10.00
N SER A 80 -16.40 -17.63 9.00
CA SER A 80 -16.55 -18.78 8.12
C SER A 80 -15.24 -19.06 7.35
N PRO A 81 -14.80 -20.33 7.24
CA PRO A 81 -13.61 -20.70 6.48
C PRO A 81 -13.60 -20.14 5.05
N THR A 82 -14.74 -20.19 4.35
CA THR A 82 -14.87 -19.70 2.97
C THR A 82 -14.57 -18.21 2.84
N ILE A 83 -15.03 -17.39 3.80
CA ILE A 83 -14.80 -15.94 3.82
C ILE A 83 -13.31 -15.65 4.04
N CYS A 84 -12.67 -16.39 4.94
CA CYS A 84 -11.24 -16.28 5.20
C CYS A 84 -10.40 -16.63 3.97
N GLU A 85 -10.81 -17.66 3.23
CA GLU A 85 -10.10 -18.07 2.03
C GLU A 85 -10.23 -17.04 0.93
N PHE A 86 -11.44 -16.54 0.68
CA PHE A 86 -11.67 -15.48 -0.30
C PHE A 86 -10.86 -14.22 0.03
N ALA A 87 -10.84 -13.80 1.30
CA ALA A 87 -10.00 -12.67 1.74
C ALA A 87 -8.50 -12.94 1.58
N GLY A 88 -8.06 -14.18 1.79
CA GLY A 88 -6.69 -14.62 1.53
C GLY A 88 -6.31 -14.55 0.04
N LEU A 89 -7.22 -14.97 -0.84
CA LEU A 89 -7.03 -14.89 -2.30
C LEU A 89 -6.97 -13.46 -2.80
N ILE A 90 -7.84 -12.59 -2.28
CA ILE A 90 -7.79 -11.15 -2.60
C ILE A 90 -6.44 -10.55 -2.20
N LEU A 91 -5.93 -10.88 -1.00
CA LEU A 91 -4.60 -10.41 -0.58
C LEU A 91 -3.51 -10.88 -1.53
N LEU A 92 -3.52 -12.15 -1.91
CA LEU A 92 -2.52 -12.72 -2.81
C LEU A 92 -2.59 -12.10 -4.21
N SER A 93 -3.81 -11.97 -4.74
CA SER A 93 -4.07 -11.33 -6.03
C SER A 93 -3.62 -9.88 -6.03
N ASN A 94 -3.98 -9.09 -5.01
CA ASN A 94 -3.53 -7.71 -4.85
C ASN A 94 -2.00 -7.63 -4.77
N MET A 95 -1.34 -8.48 -3.98
CA MET A 95 0.12 -8.45 -3.81
C MET A 95 0.83 -8.60 -5.16
N TYR A 96 0.47 -9.62 -5.95
CA TYR A 96 1.10 -9.82 -7.26
C TYR A 96 0.67 -8.79 -8.30
N SER A 97 -0.60 -8.36 -8.30
CA SER A 97 -1.04 -7.27 -9.17
C SER A 97 -0.26 -6.00 -8.89
N SER A 98 -0.05 -5.66 -7.62
CA SER A 98 0.73 -4.50 -7.19
C SER A 98 2.19 -4.61 -7.61
N ILE A 99 2.83 -5.76 -7.40
CA ILE A 99 4.20 -6.04 -7.86
C ILE A 99 4.34 -5.79 -9.37
N PHE A 100 3.47 -6.39 -10.19
CA PHE A 100 3.55 -6.25 -11.65
C PHE A 100 3.20 -4.83 -12.11
N LEU A 101 2.19 -4.19 -11.53
CA LEU A 101 1.78 -2.82 -11.88
C LEU A 101 2.86 -1.80 -11.49
N LEU A 102 3.46 -1.89 -10.30
CA LEU A 102 4.59 -1.03 -9.88
C LEU A 102 5.81 -1.21 -10.78
N THR A 103 6.07 -2.44 -11.22
CA THR A 103 7.12 -2.74 -12.20
C THR A 103 6.83 -2.08 -13.54
N CYS A 104 5.60 -2.22 -14.06
CA CYS A 104 5.17 -1.55 -15.28
C CYS A 104 5.23 -0.02 -15.19
N ILE A 105 4.84 0.57 -14.05
CA ILE A 105 4.94 2.01 -13.80
C ILE A 105 6.40 2.47 -13.86
N SER A 106 7.30 1.76 -13.17
CA SER A 106 8.72 2.11 -13.12
C SER A 106 9.39 1.97 -14.50
N PHE A 107 9.08 0.89 -15.22
CA PHE A 107 9.56 0.66 -16.57
C PHE A 107 9.03 1.69 -17.57
N ASP A 108 7.72 1.95 -17.59
CA ASP A 108 7.09 2.95 -18.47
C ASP A 108 7.74 4.33 -18.31
N ARG A 109 8.00 4.71 -17.06
CA ARG A 109 8.63 6.00 -16.74
C ARG A 109 10.09 6.05 -17.17
N CYS A 110 10.86 4.99 -16.95
CA CYS A 110 12.23 4.91 -17.44
C CYS A 110 12.29 5.03 -18.97
N VAL A 111 11.48 4.24 -19.69
CA VAL A 111 11.49 4.25 -21.16
C VAL A 111 11.02 5.60 -21.72
N ALA A 112 10.02 6.23 -21.11
CA ALA A 112 9.55 7.56 -21.52
C ALA A 112 10.62 8.65 -21.40
N VAL A 113 11.51 8.56 -20.40
CA VAL A 113 12.60 9.53 -20.17
C VAL A 113 13.83 9.20 -21.02
N CYS A 114 14.20 7.92 -21.11
CA CYS A 114 15.38 7.50 -21.87
C CYS A 114 15.18 7.59 -23.38
N PHE A 115 13.93 7.48 -23.88
CA PHE A 115 13.61 7.43 -25.31
C PHE A 115 12.41 8.31 -25.69
N PRO A 116 12.46 9.64 -25.47
CA PRO A 116 11.31 10.54 -25.64
C PRO A 116 10.79 10.65 -27.09
N MET A 117 11.66 10.46 -28.09
CA MET A 117 11.33 10.60 -29.52
C MET A 117 11.01 9.28 -30.23
N SER A 118 11.00 8.15 -29.51
CA SER A 118 10.77 6.84 -30.13
C SER A 118 9.28 6.60 -30.42
N SER A 119 8.92 6.50 -31.70
CA SER A 119 7.57 6.18 -32.15
C SER A 119 7.09 4.81 -31.64
N ARG A 120 7.99 3.82 -31.63
CA ARG A 120 7.74 2.46 -31.08
C ARG A 120 7.39 2.50 -29.60
N VAL A 121 8.10 3.30 -28.81
CA VAL A 121 7.80 3.50 -27.38
C VAL A 121 6.41 4.10 -27.22
N ARG A 122 6.10 5.17 -27.95
CA ARG A 122 4.79 5.81 -27.89
C ARG A 122 3.65 4.84 -28.21
N GLU A 123 3.82 3.99 -29.23
CA GLU A 123 2.82 3.00 -29.61
C GLU A 123 2.67 1.89 -28.57
N GLY A 124 3.77 1.36 -28.03
CA GLY A 124 3.73 0.36 -26.96
C GLY A 124 2.98 0.85 -25.73
N ARG A 125 3.18 2.11 -25.34
CA ARG A 125 2.49 2.74 -24.20
C ARG A 125 0.99 2.88 -24.39
N LYS A 126 0.48 2.90 -25.64
CA LYS A 126 -0.97 2.85 -25.92
C LYS A 126 -1.59 1.51 -25.52
N LYS A 127 -0.81 0.44 -25.48
CA LYS A 127 -1.26 -0.92 -25.12
C LYS A 127 -1.26 -1.19 -23.61
N ALA A 128 -1.11 -0.16 -22.77
CA ALA A 128 -1.08 -0.28 -21.31
C ALA A 128 -2.30 -1.00 -20.73
N TRP A 129 -3.50 -0.79 -21.31
CA TRP A 129 -4.73 -1.45 -20.87
C TRP A 129 -4.68 -2.97 -21.11
N CYS A 130 -4.17 -3.41 -22.26
CA CYS A 130 -3.98 -4.84 -22.54
C CYS A 130 -2.99 -5.48 -21.55
N VAL A 131 -1.92 -4.76 -21.19
CA VAL A 131 -0.96 -5.22 -20.17
C VAL A 131 -1.65 -5.36 -18.81
N CYS A 132 -2.45 -4.37 -18.41
CA CYS A 132 -3.21 -4.45 -17.16
C CYS A 132 -4.16 -5.64 -17.16
N LEU A 133 -4.91 -5.84 -18.25
CA LEU A 133 -5.81 -6.98 -18.38
C LEU A 133 -5.07 -8.32 -18.26
N GLY A 134 -3.90 -8.44 -18.90
CA GLY A 134 -3.04 -9.61 -18.76
C GLY A 134 -2.57 -9.85 -17.32
N ILE A 135 -2.21 -8.79 -16.60
CA ILE A 135 -1.86 -8.87 -15.17
C ILE A 135 -3.04 -9.39 -14.36
N TRP A 136 -4.24 -8.86 -14.56
CA TRP A 136 -5.44 -9.32 -13.85
C TRP A 136 -5.75 -10.80 -14.12
N ILE A 137 -5.70 -11.22 -15.38
CA ILE A 137 -5.92 -12.63 -15.74
C ILE A 137 -4.89 -13.51 -15.07
N LEU A 138 -3.61 -13.14 -15.14
CA LEU A 138 -2.51 -13.88 -14.53
C LEU A 138 -2.69 -14.03 -13.01
N THR A 139 -2.89 -12.92 -12.30
CA THR A 139 -2.92 -12.92 -10.84
C THR A 139 -4.18 -13.58 -10.28
N ILE A 140 -5.34 -13.39 -10.92
CA ILE A 140 -6.58 -14.08 -10.55
C ILE A 140 -6.43 -15.58 -10.80
N SER A 141 -5.94 -15.98 -11.99
CA SER A 141 -5.80 -17.41 -12.35
C SER A 141 -4.85 -18.13 -11.41
N THR A 142 -3.69 -17.54 -11.09
CA THR A 142 -2.74 -18.12 -10.12
C THR A 142 -3.33 -18.19 -8.72
N SER A 143 -4.07 -17.17 -8.27
CA SER A 143 -4.73 -17.19 -6.96
C SER A 143 -5.78 -18.30 -6.88
N LEU A 144 -6.62 -18.44 -7.91
CA LEU A 144 -7.62 -19.51 -7.99
C LEU A 144 -6.99 -20.90 -8.04
N LEU A 145 -5.89 -21.08 -8.77
CA LEU A 145 -5.16 -22.35 -8.78
C LEU A 145 -4.72 -22.76 -7.38
N ILE A 146 -4.18 -21.81 -6.60
CA ILE A 146 -3.77 -22.03 -5.21
C ILE A 146 -4.97 -22.37 -4.32
N TYR A 147 -6.14 -21.75 -4.55
CA TYR A 147 -7.38 -22.09 -3.85
C TYR A 147 -7.78 -23.56 -4.06
N PHE A 148 -7.90 -23.98 -5.33
CA PHE A 148 -8.36 -25.33 -5.67
C PHE A 148 -7.39 -26.41 -5.18
N GLN A 149 -6.08 -26.16 -5.24
CA GLN A 149 -5.08 -27.08 -4.68
C GLN A 149 -5.23 -27.23 -3.17
N LYS A 150 -5.55 -26.15 -2.45
CA LYS A 150 -5.71 -26.18 -1.00
C LYS A 150 -6.97 -26.94 -0.55
N GLU A 151 -8.06 -26.94 -1.33
CA GLU A 151 -9.24 -27.73 -1.00
C GLU A 151 -9.01 -29.24 -1.12
N GLN A 152 -8.16 -29.69 -2.04
CA GLN A 152 -7.83 -31.11 -2.18
C GLN A 152 -7.06 -31.70 -0.99
N ASP A 153 -6.35 -30.85 -0.22
CA ASP A 153 -5.45 -31.27 0.86
C ASP A 153 -6.03 -31.20 2.28
N LYS A 154 -7.34 -30.92 2.46
CA LYS A 154 -7.92 -30.69 3.81
C LYS A 154 -8.60 -31.92 4.43
N PRO A 155 -8.15 -32.40 5.61
CA PRO A 155 -9.01 -33.08 6.57
C PRO A 155 -9.96 -32.08 7.27
N LEU A 156 -11.18 -32.55 7.57
CA LEU A 156 -12.41 -31.80 7.89
C LEU A 156 -12.42 -30.93 9.17
N HIS A 157 -11.29 -30.62 9.82
CA HIS A 157 -11.35 -30.07 11.19
C HIS A 157 -10.17 -29.16 11.57
N ASN A 158 -10.09 -27.95 11.00
CA ASN A 158 -9.25 -26.92 11.61
C ASN A 158 -9.89 -25.52 11.46
N ASN A 159 -10.42 -25.00 12.56
CA ASN A 159 -11.19 -23.74 12.62
C ASN A 159 -10.31 -22.47 12.65
N THR A 160 -8.99 -22.58 12.45
CA THR A 160 -8.08 -21.42 12.55
C THR A 160 -7.94 -20.69 11.20
N CYS A 161 -8.55 -19.51 11.11
CA CYS A 161 -8.46 -18.60 9.97
C CYS A 161 -7.11 -17.86 9.94
N PHE A 162 -6.57 -17.55 8.75
CA PHE A 162 -5.31 -16.79 8.53
C PHE A 162 -4.03 -17.29 9.26
N SER A 163 -4.08 -18.47 9.89
CA SER A 163 -3.04 -18.98 10.79
C SER A 163 -2.36 -20.26 10.28
N GLY A 164 -2.62 -20.63 9.03
CA GLY A 164 -2.00 -21.78 8.40
C GLY A 164 -0.64 -21.45 7.77
N PHE A 165 0.26 -22.42 7.78
CA PHE A 165 1.46 -22.38 6.94
C PHE A 165 1.07 -22.29 5.46
N PRO A 166 1.83 -21.56 4.63
CA PRO A 166 1.53 -21.46 3.21
C PRO A 166 1.78 -22.80 2.51
N THR A 167 0.75 -23.40 1.92
CA THR A 167 0.83 -24.65 1.14
C THR A 167 1.83 -24.52 -0.01
N ILE A 168 2.02 -23.32 -0.56
CA ILE A 168 2.99 -23.08 -1.64
C ILE A 168 4.44 -23.40 -1.25
N SER A 169 4.77 -23.35 0.04
CA SER A 169 6.10 -23.72 0.54
C SER A 169 6.40 -25.23 0.39
N THR A 170 5.37 -26.06 0.16
CA THR A 170 5.48 -27.51 -0.01
C THR A 170 5.64 -27.92 -1.47
N GLN A 171 5.16 -27.09 -2.39
CA GLN A 171 5.23 -27.33 -3.82
C GLN A 171 6.43 -26.58 -4.40
N LYS A 172 7.61 -27.24 -4.41
CA LYS A 172 8.86 -26.69 -4.95
C LYS A 172 8.71 -25.96 -6.31
N PRO A 173 8.00 -26.49 -7.33
CA PRO A 173 7.84 -25.78 -8.61
C PRO A 173 6.98 -24.50 -8.48
N ALA A 174 5.88 -24.53 -7.71
CA ALA A 174 5.02 -23.37 -7.49
C ALA A 174 5.73 -22.29 -6.68
N LEU A 175 6.55 -22.70 -5.69
CA LEU A 175 7.41 -21.82 -4.93
C LEU A 175 8.48 -21.16 -5.82
N ALA A 176 9.18 -21.94 -6.64
CA ALA A 176 10.18 -21.42 -7.56
C ALA A 176 9.57 -20.41 -8.55
N SER A 177 8.39 -20.72 -9.11
CA SER A 177 7.64 -19.81 -9.97
C SER A 177 7.27 -18.51 -9.23
N THR A 178 6.80 -18.62 -7.99
CA THR A 178 6.49 -17.46 -7.13
C THR A 178 7.72 -16.58 -6.88
N LEU A 179 8.85 -17.18 -6.53
CA LEU A 179 10.07 -16.42 -6.23
C LEU A 179 10.68 -15.80 -7.49
N ILE A 180 10.70 -16.53 -8.61
CA ILE A 180 11.33 -16.07 -9.85
C ILE A 180 10.40 -15.12 -10.61
N VAL A 181 9.22 -15.59 -10.98
CA VAL A 181 8.26 -14.84 -11.82
C VAL A 181 7.52 -13.80 -10.98
N GLY A 182 7.08 -14.17 -9.79
CA GLY A 182 6.32 -13.29 -8.90
C GLY A 182 7.14 -12.19 -8.24
N PHE A 183 8.46 -12.33 -8.11
CA PHE A 183 9.30 -11.34 -7.40
C PHE A 183 10.65 -11.05 -8.07
N GLY A 184 11.43 -12.06 -8.43
CA GLY A 184 12.80 -11.91 -8.94
C GLY A 184 12.89 -11.14 -10.26
N ILE A 185 12.06 -11.49 -11.25
CA ILE A 185 11.95 -10.77 -12.52
C ILE A 185 11.46 -9.33 -12.29
N PRO A 186 10.33 -9.08 -11.58
CA PRO A 186 9.90 -7.73 -11.21
C PRO A 186 10.99 -6.88 -10.57
N LEU A 187 11.67 -7.42 -9.55
CA LEU A 187 12.75 -6.74 -8.84
C LEU A 187 13.89 -6.36 -9.79
N THR A 188 14.28 -7.29 -10.65
CA THR A 188 15.34 -7.08 -11.64
C THR A 188 14.98 -5.94 -12.60
N VAL A 189 13.77 -5.94 -13.15
CA VAL A 189 13.27 -4.88 -14.03
C VAL A 189 13.25 -3.52 -13.32
N MET A 190 12.82 -3.49 -12.05
CA MET A 190 12.81 -2.24 -11.28
C MET A 190 14.20 -1.70 -10.98
N ILE A 191 15.17 -2.56 -10.64
CA ILE A 191 16.57 -2.14 -10.42
C ILE A 191 17.16 -1.60 -11.72
N PHE A 192 17.02 -2.32 -12.84
CA PHE A 192 17.57 -1.88 -14.12
C PHE A 192 16.92 -0.60 -14.64
N SER A 193 15.60 -0.45 -14.49
CA SER A 193 14.90 0.79 -14.87
C SER A 193 15.32 1.98 -13.98
N SER A 194 15.50 1.76 -12.68
CA SER A 194 16.04 2.77 -11.77
C SER A 194 17.46 3.18 -12.15
N TRP A 195 18.33 2.22 -12.40
CA TRP A 195 19.72 2.47 -12.81
C TRP A 195 19.82 3.18 -14.16
N GLY A 196 19.05 2.71 -15.16
CA GLY A 196 18.99 3.30 -16.49
C GLY A 196 18.56 4.76 -16.45
N LEU A 197 17.54 5.09 -15.65
CA LEU A 197 17.09 6.47 -15.44
C LEU A 197 18.18 7.33 -14.80
N ILE A 198 18.81 6.86 -13.72
CA ILE A 198 19.87 7.60 -13.03
C ILE A 198 21.02 7.89 -14.00
N ARG A 199 21.44 6.89 -14.79
CA ARG A 199 22.51 7.04 -15.78
C ARG A 199 22.13 8.02 -16.90
N ALA A 200 20.90 7.97 -17.40
CA ALA A 200 20.41 8.88 -18.43
C ALA A 200 20.39 10.34 -17.95
N ILE A 201 19.93 10.58 -16.72
CA ILE A 201 19.94 11.91 -16.09
C ILE A 201 21.36 12.41 -15.85
N SER A 202 22.27 11.54 -15.38
CA SER A 202 23.66 11.94 -15.11
C SER A 202 24.47 12.25 -16.36
N LYS A 203 24.17 11.63 -17.51
CA LYS A 203 24.93 11.83 -18.76
C LYS A 203 24.41 12.97 -19.64
N SER A 204 23.18 13.43 -19.46
CA SER A 204 22.58 14.42 -20.36
C SER A 204 22.65 15.83 -19.78
N THR A 205 23.59 16.64 -20.28
CA THR A 205 23.65 18.09 -20.00
C THR A 205 22.37 18.79 -20.47
N ALA A 206 21.77 18.36 -21.59
CA ALA A 206 20.53 18.91 -22.13
C ALA A 206 19.30 18.69 -21.22
N VAL A 207 19.28 17.62 -20.42
CA VAL A 207 18.22 17.36 -19.42
C VAL A 207 18.40 18.21 -18.16
N GLN A 208 19.64 18.61 -17.83
CA GLN A 208 19.90 19.56 -16.74
C GLN A 208 19.56 21.01 -17.12
N THR A 209 19.75 21.39 -18.39
CA THR A 209 19.50 22.77 -18.87
C THR A 209 18.06 23.01 -19.30
N SER A 210 17.33 21.97 -19.72
CA SER A 210 15.91 22.11 -20.10
C SER A 210 15.01 21.97 -18.86
N ASN A 211 14.47 23.08 -18.37
CA ASN A 211 13.39 23.15 -17.39
C ASN A 211 12.07 22.45 -17.81
N LEU A 212 12.11 21.56 -18.82
CA LEU A 212 10.95 20.96 -19.48
C LEU A 212 10.48 19.66 -18.81
N VAL A 213 11.35 18.97 -18.04
CA VAL A 213 10.99 17.74 -17.30
C VAL A 213 11.69 17.75 -15.93
N ASP A 214 10.91 17.79 -14.85
CA ASP A 214 11.44 17.76 -13.47
C ASP A 214 12.08 16.39 -13.16
N SER A 215 13.33 16.22 -13.58
CA SER A 215 14.07 14.97 -13.47
C SER A 215 14.33 14.57 -12.02
N ARG A 216 14.37 15.55 -11.10
CA ARG A 216 14.44 15.30 -9.66
C ARG A 216 13.15 14.66 -9.15
N LYS A 217 11.99 15.14 -9.59
CA LYS A 217 10.68 14.55 -9.26
C LYS A 217 10.56 13.11 -9.77
N ILE A 218 10.98 12.85 -11.01
CA ILE A 218 10.95 11.49 -11.58
C ILE A 218 11.92 10.55 -10.85
N LYS A 219 13.14 11.02 -10.54
CA LYS A 219 14.11 10.25 -9.75
C LYS A 219 13.54 9.88 -8.38
N ARG A 220 12.97 10.84 -7.66
CA ARG A 220 12.35 10.61 -6.35
C ARG A 220 11.19 9.64 -6.43
N MET A 221 10.37 9.72 -7.47
CA MET A 221 9.27 8.78 -7.74
C MET A 221 9.78 7.34 -7.88
N ILE A 222 10.73 7.08 -8.77
CA ILE A 222 11.22 5.70 -8.99
C ILE A 222 11.91 5.14 -7.74
N ILE A 223 12.73 5.94 -7.05
CA ILE A 223 13.37 5.52 -5.80
C ILE A 223 12.32 5.19 -4.74
N THR A 224 11.27 6.02 -4.63
CA THR A 224 10.17 5.78 -3.69
C THR A 224 9.43 4.49 -4.04
N ASN A 225 9.11 4.24 -5.31
CA ASN A 225 8.45 3.01 -5.75
C ASN A 225 9.30 1.77 -5.45
N LEU A 226 10.61 1.83 -5.72
CA LEU A 226 11.53 0.74 -5.40
C LEU A 226 11.60 0.50 -3.89
N ALA A 227 11.66 1.55 -3.08
CA ALA A 227 11.67 1.44 -1.63
C ALA A 227 10.37 0.82 -1.09
N ILE A 228 9.22 1.27 -1.57
CA ILE A 228 7.90 0.73 -1.18
C ILE A 228 7.81 -0.75 -1.55
N PHE A 229 8.18 -1.11 -2.77
CA PHE A 229 8.17 -2.50 -3.23
C PHE A 229 9.06 -3.40 -2.37
N LEU A 230 10.29 -2.97 -2.10
CA LEU A 230 11.22 -3.75 -1.27
C LEU A 230 10.67 -3.88 0.15
N PHE A 231 10.22 -2.77 0.74
CA PHE A 231 9.68 -2.77 2.09
C PHE A 231 8.44 -3.67 2.22
N CYS A 232 7.50 -3.60 1.28
CA CYS A 232 6.23 -4.31 1.37
C CYS A 232 6.35 -5.80 0.97
N PHE A 233 7.14 -6.13 -0.06
CA PHE A 233 7.10 -7.47 -0.66
C PHE A 233 8.32 -8.33 -0.37
N LEU A 234 9.51 -7.75 -0.13
CA LEU A 234 10.71 -8.55 0.20
C LEU A 234 10.52 -9.38 1.47
N PRO A 235 9.93 -8.87 2.58
CA PRO A 235 9.77 -9.66 3.79
C PRO A 235 8.94 -10.92 3.56
N TYR A 236 7.89 -10.85 2.74
CA TYR A 236 7.04 -12.00 2.43
C TYR A 236 7.81 -13.07 1.66
N HIS A 237 8.50 -12.69 0.59
CA HIS A 237 9.27 -13.64 -0.23
C HIS A 237 10.45 -14.23 0.52
N ALA A 238 11.11 -13.45 1.39
CA ALA A 238 12.15 -13.95 2.28
C ALA A 238 11.60 -15.01 3.25
N MET A 239 10.43 -14.78 3.86
CA MET A 239 9.79 -15.76 4.74
C MET A 239 9.39 -17.04 4.00
N LEU A 240 8.93 -16.95 2.75
CA LEU A 240 8.63 -18.15 1.94
C LEU A 240 9.86 -19.05 1.76
N VAL A 241 11.05 -18.48 1.56
CA VAL A 241 12.30 -19.24 1.45
C VAL A 241 12.66 -19.89 2.80
N LEU A 242 12.62 -19.12 3.88
CA LEU A 242 12.98 -19.63 5.22
C LEU A 242 12.06 -20.76 5.69
N LEU A 243 10.79 -20.74 5.30
CA LEU A 243 9.79 -21.75 5.64
C LEU A 243 10.00 -23.09 4.92
N VAL A 244 10.82 -23.16 3.86
CA VAL A 244 11.13 -24.43 3.18
C VAL A 244 11.90 -25.37 4.11
N ASP A 245 12.91 -24.84 4.79
CA ASP A 245 13.87 -25.63 5.56
C ASP A 245 13.56 -25.70 7.06
N ASN A 246 12.61 -24.89 7.56
CA ASN A 246 12.36 -24.71 9.00
C ASN A 246 10.88 -24.85 9.39
N ARG A 247 10.18 -25.83 8.82
CA ARG A 247 8.77 -26.08 9.19
C ARG A 247 8.63 -26.49 10.66
N GLY A 248 7.55 -26.05 11.29
CA GLY A 248 7.21 -26.42 12.67
C GLY A 248 7.69 -25.44 13.76
N LYS A 249 8.30 -24.30 13.38
CA LYS A 249 8.62 -23.22 14.33
C LYS A 249 7.51 -22.17 14.35
N ASP A 250 6.77 -22.06 15.45
CA ASP A 250 5.70 -21.08 15.63
C ASP A 250 6.18 -19.63 15.44
N SER A 251 7.42 -19.34 15.81
CA SER A 251 8.04 -18.03 15.61
C SER A 251 8.15 -17.65 14.12
N LEU A 252 8.42 -18.62 13.26
CA LEU A 252 8.56 -18.40 11.82
C LEU A 252 7.19 -18.24 11.14
N LEU A 253 6.17 -18.96 11.61
CA LEU A 253 4.79 -18.73 11.20
C LEU A 253 4.32 -17.31 11.57
N LYS A 254 4.62 -16.86 12.78
CA LYS A 254 4.30 -15.50 13.22
C LYS A 254 5.04 -14.45 12.39
N ALA A 255 6.32 -14.65 12.10
CA ALA A 255 7.09 -13.78 11.22
C ALA A 255 6.51 -13.71 9.79
N TYR A 256 6.02 -14.84 9.25
CA TYR A 256 5.29 -14.88 7.99
C TYR A 256 3.96 -14.10 8.03
N GLN A 257 3.22 -14.16 9.13
CA GLN A 257 2.01 -13.34 9.28
C GLN A 257 2.36 -11.84 9.33
N TYR A 258 3.42 -11.46 10.03
CA TYR A 258 3.91 -10.09 10.03
C TYR A 258 4.33 -9.63 8.63
N SER A 259 4.96 -10.48 7.83
CA SER A 259 5.36 -10.11 6.47
C SER A 259 4.15 -9.91 5.54
N LEU A 260 3.08 -10.69 5.70
CA LEU A 260 1.80 -10.44 5.01
C LEU A 260 1.15 -9.12 5.45
N MET A 261 1.22 -8.77 6.73
CA MET A 261 0.75 -7.49 7.23
C MET A 261 1.56 -6.32 6.63
N VAL A 262 2.89 -6.47 6.54
CA VAL A 262 3.76 -5.50 5.89
C VAL A 262 3.43 -5.36 4.40
N ALA A 263 3.10 -6.46 3.70
CA ALA A 263 2.65 -6.39 2.31
C ALA A 263 1.35 -5.56 2.15
N CYS A 264 0.44 -5.59 3.13
CA CYS A 264 -0.78 -4.77 3.10
C CYS A 264 -0.48 -3.26 3.19
N LEU A 265 0.67 -2.85 3.76
CA LEU A 265 1.06 -1.43 3.82
C LEU A 265 1.24 -0.83 2.41
N ASN A 266 1.48 -1.66 1.39
CA ASN A 266 1.59 -1.22 0.00
C ASN A 266 0.38 -0.36 -0.42
N ALA A 267 -0.84 -0.84 -0.12
CA ALA A 267 -2.08 -0.13 -0.44
C ALA A 267 -2.17 1.27 0.20
N MET A 268 -1.50 1.49 1.32
CA MET A 268 -1.43 2.82 1.96
C MET A 268 -0.31 3.69 1.39
N LEU A 269 0.79 3.08 0.92
CA LEU A 269 2.01 3.77 0.49
C LEU A 269 2.00 4.14 -1.00
N ASP A 270 1.28 3.41 -1.85
CA ASP A 270 1.19 3.67 -3.30
C ASP A 270 0.70 5.08 -3.66
N PRO A 271 -0.21 5.72 -2.91
CA PRO A 271 -0.54 7.13 -3.09
C PRO A 271 0.63 8.12 -2.98
N VAL A 272 1.70 7.76 -2.27
CA VAL A 272 2.95 8.55 -2.25
C VAL A 272 3.63 8.51 -3.62
N ALA A 273 3.58 7.38 -4.32
CA ALA A 273 4.02 7.29 -5.70
C ALA A 273 3.19 8.19 -6.62
N TYR A 274 1.87 8.24 -6.44
CA TYR A 274 0.97 9.09 -7.24
C TYR A 274 1.23 10.59 -7.06
N TYR A 275 1.58 11.00 -5.84
CA TYR A 275 1.97 12.38 -5.54
C TYR A 275 3.15 12.86 -6.39
N PHE A 276 4.14 12.00 -6.61
CA PHE A 276 5.28 12.34 -7.47
C PHE A 276 5.00 12.20 -8.96
N THR A 277 3.89 11.58 -9.37
CA THR A 277 3.56 11.39 -10.81
C THR A 277 2.60 12.46 -11.32
N THR A 278 1.65 12.92 -10.49
CA THR A 278 0.49 13.70 -10.94
C THR A 278 0.45 15.08 -10.30
N GLU A 279 0.70 16.11 -11.11
CA GLU A 279 0.62 17.53 -10.71
C GLU A 279 -0.72 17.88 -10.02
N THR A 280 -1.82 17.32 -10.54
CA THR A 280 -3.17 17.57 -10.02
C THR A 280 -3.45 16.86 -8.70
N PHE A 281 -2.83 15.70 -8.46
CA PHE A 281 -2.92 15.00 -7.16
C PHE A 281 -2.21 15.81 -6.09
N ARG A 282 -1.00 16.29 -6.40
CA ARG A 282 -0.23 17.22 -5.55
C ARG A 282 -1.04 18.48 -5.21
N LYS A 283 -1.56 19.20 -6.21
CA LYS A 283 -2.31 20.45 -5.97
C LYS A 283 -3.50 20.25 -5.02
N LYS A 284 -4.23 19.13 -5.12
CA LYS A 284 -5.35 18.84 -4.20
C LYS A 284 -4.88 18.48 -2.80
N MET A 285 -3.88 17.61 -2.67
CA MET A 285 -3.30 17.25 -1.37
C MET A 285 -2.70 18.47 -0.65
N ASP A 286 -2.04 19.37 -1.40
CA ASP A 286 -1.49 20.61 -0.87
C ASP A 286 -2.61 21.56 -0.40
N ILE A 287 -3.69 21.71 -1.18
CA ILE A 287 -4.85 22.52 -0.79
C ILE A 287 -5.54 21.94 0.45
N GLU A 288 -5.74 20.63 0.52
CA GLU A 288 -6.30 19.96 1.70
C GLU A 288 -5.40 20.10 2.93
N ALA A 289 -4.08 19.96 2.77
CA ALA A 289 -3.11 20.18 3.85
C ALA A 289 -3.12 21.63 4.34
N VAL A 290 -3.21 22.61 3.43
CA VAL A 290 -3.31 24.04 3.75
C VAL A 290 -4.65 24.36 4.45
N HIS A 291 -5.77 23.81 3.98
CA HIS A 291 -7.06 23.96 4.64
C HIS A 291 -7.07 23.35 6.05
N LYS A 292 -6.50 22.15 6.21
CA LYS A 292 -6.36 21.50 7.51
C LYS A 292 -5.47 22.32 8.45
N LYS A 293 -4.35 22.87 7.95
CA LYS A 293 -3.47 23.75 8.72
C LYS A 293 -4.16 25.06 9.12
N ARG A 294 -4.99 25.63 8.24
CA ARG A 294 -5.83 26.82 8.54
C ARG A 294 -6.88 26.52 9.60
N GLN A 295 -7.58 25.39 9.53
CA GLN A 295 -8.55 24.98 10.56
C GLN A 295 -7.89 24.72 11.92
N MET A 296 -6.69 24.13 11.94
CA MET A 296 -5.95 23.88 13.17
C MET A 296 -5.43 25.20 13.80
N ASN A 297 -5.05 26.16 12.97
CA ASN A 297 -4.66 27.50 13.41
C ASN A 297 -5.85 28.34 13.90
N SER A 298 -7.05 28.19 13.33
CA SER A 298 -8.24 28.91 13.80
C SER A 298 -8.69 28.40 15.17
N HIS A 299 -8.70 27.07 15.40
CA HIS A 299 -9.00 26.51 16.73
C HIS A 299 -7.95 26.88 17.80
N SER A 300 -6.68 27.04 17.41
CA SER A 300 -5.63 27.52 18.33
C SER A 300 -5.77 29.01 18.67
N SER A 301 -6.34 29.81 17.77
CA SER A 301 -6.54 31.25 17.95
C SER A 301 -7.75 31.57 18.84
N ASP A 302 -8.81 30.75 18.78
CA ASP A 302 -10.00 30.91 19.63
C ASP A 302 -9.71 30.59 21.11
N GLY A 303 -8.85 29.59 21.40
CA GLY A 303 -8.41 29.29 22.76
C GLY A 303 -7.54 30.39 23.39
N HIS A 304 -6.76 31.10 22.58
CA HIS A 304 -5.89 32.18 23.06
C HIS A 304 -6.65 33.51 23.24
N ASN A 305 -7.63 33.81 22.38
CA ASN A 305 -8.49 34.99 22.54
C ASN A 305 -9.46 34.86 23.72
N SER A 306 -9.99 33.66 24.01
CA SER A 306 -10.84 33.44 25.19
C SER A 306 -10.07 33.63 26.51
N SER A 307 -8.83 33.13 26.58
CA SER A 307 -7.96 33.30 27.75
C SER A 307 -7.53 34.76 27.95
N ARG A 308 -7.28 35.49 26.86
CA ARG A 308 -6.92 36.91 26.89
C ARG A 308 -8.13 37.79 27.24
N ALA A 309 -9.33 37.45 26.79
CA ALA A 309 -10.57 38.14 27.16
C ALA A 309 -10.90 37.95 28.65
N HIS A 310 -10.69 36.74 29.20
CA HIS A 310 -10.86 36.49 30.64
C HIS A 310 -9.84 37.26 31.49
N ASN A 311 -8.58 37.30 31.09
CA ASN A 311 -7.54 38.05 31.82
C ASN A 311 -7.75 39.57 31.75
N VAL A 312 -8.23 40.10 30.61
CA VAL A 312 -8.57 41.53 30.51
C VAL A 312 -9.78 41.87 31.37
N LYS A 313 -10.81 40.99 31.42
CA LYS A 313 -11.99 41.22 32.25
C LYS A 313 -11.67 41.18 33.75
N ALA A 314 -10.83 40.25 34.20
CA ALA A 314 -10.34 40.18 35.58
C ALA A 314 -9.44 41.37 35.97
N SER A 315 -8.64 41.87 35.03
CA SER A 315 -7.80 43.06 35.23
C SER A 315 -8.64 44.35 35.31
N VAL A 316 -9.72 44.45 34.54
CA VAL A 316 -10.65 45.59 34.60
C VAL A 316 -11.48 45.58 35.89
N GLU A 317 -11.95 44.42 36.35
CA GLU A 317 -12.70 44.29 37.61
C GLU A 317 -11.83 44.62 38.84
N SER A 318 -10.55 44.23 38.84
CA SER A 318 -9.61 44.58 39.92
C SER A 318 -9.27 46.08 39.95
N ILE A 319 -9.22 46.76 38.80
CA ILE A 319 -8.99 48.22 38.75
C ILE A 319 -10.22 49.01 39.24
N GLN A 320 -11.45 48.52 39.02
CA GLN A 320 -12.67 49.19 39.50
C GLN A 320 -12.86 49.06 41.02
N LEU A 321 -12.44 47.95 41.63
CA LEU A 321 -12.51 47.75 43.08
C LEU A 321 -11.55 48.66 43.87
N THR A 322 -10.41 49.04 43.31
CA THR A 322 -9.43 49.93 43.95
C THR A 322 -9.84 51.41 43.90
N ARG A 323 -10.80 51.78 43.03
CA ARG A 323 -11.28 53.16 42.88
C ARG A 323 -12.50 53.50 43.76
N SER A 324 -12.99 52.53 44.53
CA SER A 324 -14.16 52.63 45.41
C SER A 324 -13.80 52.72 46.91
N LYS A 325 -12.53 52.99 47.25
CA LYS A 325 -12.07 53.27 48.62
C LYS A 325 -11.30 54.58 48.64
#